data_AF-A0A7S2QKY0-F1
#
_entry.id   AF-A0A7S2QKY0-F1
#
_cell.length_a   1.000
_cell.length_b   1.000
_cell.length_c   1.000
_cell.angle_alpha   90.00
_cell.angle_beta   90.00
_cell.angle_gamma   90.00
#
_symmetry.space_group_name_H-M   'P 1'
#
loop_
_entity.id
_entity.type
_entity.pdbx_description
1 polymer ?
#
loop_
_entity_poly.entity_id
_entity_poly.type
_entity_poly.pdbx_seq_one_letter_code
_entity_poly.pdbx_strand_id
1 'polypeptide(L)'
;RTIDQKMKAAAEAAMKDELSQMKDKAMVFKKSIDAVFAILRQQREKLSTRDMLKLASDKVDAVEALLLPCQEAEMPFLKGLEILPADESSRAIAHSEDAAKKMEAAVNQARNYIKTKSAEVKKLEKEVAASVTEELTAHQTRLEGASQKLSTFKKETAERKMSAFLAEVVEGISSMETKVEALAKAANIFSAATLDEVSVEDLKAAIEKCGGAEKDASVALLDVRKALATKQKETKGADAAQAFGKLQSRINAAQADVAKTKKAISSGERLVKGKVVLVEEEAKIAEAEDAVKAAERKVKPGKEEAALGIEAAHPSDEDIEAMGAALASAQQTLKQSSRAVEAQAAGAPASLKAPLQQLAERCKAALAIAAEVLALTKDQRERVMG
;
A
#
# COMPACT_ATOMS: atom_id res chain seq x y z
N ARG A 1 33.23 -80.42 -28.53
CA ARG A 1 32.25 -80.99 -29.49
C ARG A 1 32.93 -81.65 -30.68
N THR A 2 33.64 -80.91 -31.55
CA THR A 2 34.31 -81.50 -32.73
C THR A 2 35.45 -82.46 -32.35
N ILE A 3 36.28 -82.12 -31.35
CA ILE A 3 37.36 -82.99 -30.86
C ILE A 3 36.80 -84.25 -30.20
N ASP A 4 35.74 -84.12 -29.38
CA ASP A 4 35.09 -85.27 -28.72
C ASP A 4 34.44 -86.24 -29.72
N GLN A 5 33.85 -85.72 -30.81
CA GLN A 5 33.30 -86.53 -31.89
C GLN A 5 34.40 -87.27 -32.65
N LYS A 6 35.53 -86.62 -32.93
CA LYS A 6 36.70 -87.24 -33.57
C LYS A 6 37.38 -88.29 -32.68
N MET A 7 37.45 -88.07 -31.36
CA MET A 7 37.99 -89.07 -30.42
C MET A 7 37.19 -90.37 -30.41
N LYS A 8 35.85 -90.28 -30.53
CA LYS A 8 34.97 -91.45 -30.58
C LYS A 8 35.06 -92.21 -31.90
N ALA A 9 35.38 -91.53 -33.00
CA ALA A 9 35.50 -92.12 -34.33
C ALA A 9 36.91 -92.67 -34.66
N ALA A 10 37.93 -92.36 -33.84
CA ALA A 10 39.29 -92.82 -34.06
C ALA A 10 39.46 -94.32 -33.73
N ALA A 11 40.02 -95.10 -34.66
CA ALA A 11 40.26 -96.55 -34.50
C ALA A 11 41.63 -96.86 -33.88
N GLU A 12 42.64 -96.04 -34.12
CA GLU A 12 44.01 -96.21 -33.60
C GLU A 12 44.23 -95.52 -32.25
N ALA A 13 44.96 -96.17 -31.34
CA ALA A 13 45.25 -95.65 -30.00
C ALA A 13 46.08 -94.35 -30.05
N ALA A 14 47.08 -94.26 -30.93
CA ALA A 14 47.92 -93.08 -31.09
C ALA A 14 47.10 -91.82 -31.46
N MET A 15 46.11 -91.97 -32.35
CA MET A 15 45.21 -90.88 -32.73
C MET A 15 44.32 -90.43 -31.55
N LYS A 16 43.92 -91.34 -30.65
CA LYS A 16 43.14 -90.98 -29.45
C LYS A 16 43.97 -90.16 -28.44
N ASP A 17 45.24 -90.50 -28.25
CA ASP A 17 46.13 -89.79 -27.35
C ASP A 17 46.40 -88.36 -27.83
N GLU A 18 46.69 -88.17 -29.12
CA GLU A 18 46.86 -86.84 -29.72
C GLU A 18 45.60 -85.98 -29.59
N LEU A 19 44.43 -86.55 -29.84
CA LEU A 19 43.15 -85.85 -29.68
C LEU A 19 42.87 -85.49 -28.21
N SER A 20 43.29 -86.33 -27.25
CA SER A 20 43.21 -86.00 -25.83
C SER A 20 44.11 -84.82 -25.47
N GLN A 21 45.38 -84.83 -25.91
CA GLN A 21 46.31 -83.72 -25.69
C GLN A 21 45.80 -82.41 -26.33
N MET A 22 45.22 -82.48 -27.53
CA MET A 22 44.59 -81.32 -28.16
C MET A 22 43.40 -80.79 -27.36
N LYS A 23 42.57 -81.66 -26.78
CA LYS A 23 41.46 -81.27 -25.90
C LYS A 23 41.95 -80.55 -24.64
N ASP A 24 43.00 -81.07 -24.00
CA ASP A 24 43.57 -80.46 -22.80
C ASP A 24 44.18 -79.09 -23.10
N LYS A 25 44.96 -78.98 -24.20
CA LYS A 25 45.47 -77.70 -24.71
C LYS A 25 44.33 -76.71 -24.98
N ALA A 26 43.24 -77.16 -25.62
CA ALA A 26 42.08 -76.31 -25.89
C ALA A 26 41.38 -75.83 -24.60
N MET A 27 41.29 -76.67 -23.56
CA MET A 27 40.77 -76.25 -22.26
C MET A 27 41.69 -75.22 -21.57
N VAL A 28 43.00 -75.41 -21.63
CA VAL A 28 43.98 -74.45 -21.09
C VAL A 28 43.88 -73.11 -21.83
N PHE A 29 43.84 -73.12 -23.17
CA PHE A 29 43.64 -71.91 -23.96
C PHE A 29 42.32 -71.23 -23.67
N LYS A 30 41.22 -71.99 -23.54
CA LYS A 30 39.92 -71.44 -23.16
C LYS A 30 39.99 -70.74 -21.80
N LYS A 31 40.55 -71.39 -20.78
CA LYS A 31 40.73 -70.79 -19.44
C LYS A 31 41.58 -69.51 -19.51
N SER A 32 42.65 -69.52 -20.30
CA SER A 32 43.52 -68.35 -20.50
C SER A 32 42.77 -67.20 -21.19
N ILE A 33 42.00 -67.49 -22.24
CA ILE A 33 41.16 -66.50 -22.93
C ILE A 33 40.09 -65.94 -21.99
N ASP A 34 39.40 -66.79 -21.24
CA ASP A 34 38.39 -66.38 -20.25
C ASP A 34 39.02 -65.46 -19.17
N ALA A 35 40.24 -65.77 -18.73
CA ALA A 35 41.00 -64.94 -17.79
C ALA A 35 41.40 -63.57 -18.41
N VAL A 36 41.87 -63.55 -19.66
CA VAL A 36 42.18 -62.30 -20.37
C VAL A 36 40.92 -61.46 -20.54
N PHE A 37 39.78 -62.05 -20.90
CA PHE A 37 38.52 -61.33 -21.00
C PHE A 37 38.05 -60.75 -19.66
N ALA A 38 38.25 -61.48 -18.55
CA ALA A 38 37.96 -60.97 -17.21
C ALA A 38 38.83 -59.74 -16.87
N ILE A 39 40.14 -59.81 -17.17
CA ILE A 39 41.08 -58.69 -16.95
C ILE A 39 40.69 -57.48 -17.83
N LEU A 40 40.46 -57.69 -19.13
CA LEU A 40 40.07 -56.62 -20.05
C LEU A 40 38.74 -55.98 -19.64
N ARG A 41 37.78 -56.77 -19.18
CA ARG A 41 36.52 -56.27 -18.64
C ARG A 41 36.76 -55.39 -17.42
N GLN A 42 37.56 -55.86 -16.45
CA GLN A 42 37.89 -55.10 -15.25
C GLN A 42 38.63 -53.80 -15.58
N GLN A 43 39.60 -53.83 -16.49
CA GLN A 43 40.33 -52.64 -16.94
C GLN A 43 39.40 -51.63 -17.63
N ARG A 44 38.50 -52.09 -18.49
CA ARG A 44 37.49 -51.24 -19.15
C ARG A 44 36.55 -50.60 -18.13
N GLU A 45 36.07 -51.36 -17.16
CA GLU A 45 35.22 -50.84 -16.09
C GLU A 45 35.97 -49.79 -15.25
N LYS A 46 37.22 -50.06 -14.86
CA LYS A 46 38.10 -49.12 -14.13
C LYS A 46 38.33 -47.80 -14.87
N LEU A 47 38.58 -47.85 -16.18
CA LEU A 47 38.73 -46.64 -17.01
C LEU A 47 37.44 -45.81 -17.05
N SER A 48 36.31 -46.47 -17.30
CA SER A 48 35.01 -45.81 -17.36
C SER A 48 34.60 -45.19 -16.01
N THR A 49 34.92 -45.83 -14.89
CA THR A 49 34.59 -45.30 -13.57
C THR A 49 35.50 -44.15 -13.16
N ARG A 50 36.77 -44.16 -13.58
CA ARG A 50 37.68 -43.03 -13.36
C ARG A 50 37.14 -41.74 -13.99
N ASP A 51 36.69 -41.79 -15.23
CA ASP A 51 36.15 -40.61 -15.91
C ASP A 51 34.81 -40.17 -15.30
N MET A 52 33.99 -41.14 -14.86
CA MET A 52 32.75 -40.89 -14.12
C MET A 52 33.00 -40.11 -12.82
N LEU A 53 33.97 -40.57 -12.02
CA LEU A 53 34.36 -39.97 -10.73
C LEU A 53 34.98 -38.60 -10.92
N LYS A 54 35.86 -38.44 -11.92
CA LYS A 54 36.41 -37.13 -12.28
C LYS A 54 35.31 -36.11 -12.58
N LEU A 55 34.32 -36.46 -13.41
CA LEU A 55 33.22 -35.56 -13.72
C LEU A 55 32.30 -35.30 -12.52
N ALA A 56 32.17 -36.24 -11.58
CA ALA A 56 31.49 -36.00 -10.30
C ALA A 56 32.26 -34.98 -9.46
N SER A 57 33.58 -35.14 -9.32
CA SER A 57 34.46 -34.18 -8.65
C SER A 57 34.35 -32.81 -9.27
N ASP A 58 34.57 -32.68 -10.59
CA ASP A 58 34.55 -31.39 -11.29
C ASP A 58 33.23 -30.63 -11.06
N LYS A 59 32.09 -31.35 -10.99
CA LYS A 59 30.78 -30.75 -10.69
C LYS A 59 30.64 -30.30 -9.24
N VAL A 60 31.16 -31.06 -8.28
CA VAL A 60 31.15 -30.67 -6.86
C VAL A 60 32.12 -29.50 -6.63
N ASP A 61 33.29 -29.54 -7.25
CA ASP A 61 34.29 -28.46 -7.19
C ASP A 61 33.72 -27.16 -7.78
N ALA A 62 32.95 -27.24 -8.88
CA ALA A 62 32.24 -26.09 -9.44
C ALA A 62 31.19 -25.50 -8.49
N VAL A 63 30.50 -26.32 -7.70
CA VAL A 63 29.58 -25.85 -6.66
C VAL A 63 30.33 -25.16 -5.53
N GLU A 64 31.42 -25.74 -5.05
CA GLU A 64 32.22 -25.19 -3.96
C GLU A 64 32.90 -23.87 -4.37
N ALA A 65 33.36 -23.74 -5.63
CA ALA A 65 33.90 -22.49 -6.16
C ALA A 65 32.88 -21.34 -6.15
N LEU A 66 31.58 -21.63 -6.26
CA LEU A 66 30.52 -20.63 -6.19
C LEU A 66 30.20 -20.15 -4.77
N LEU A 67 30.76 -20.76 -3.73
CA LEU A 67 30.65 -20.24 -2.36
C LEU A 67 31.35 -18.89 -2.20
N LEU A 68 32.49 -18.69 -2.87
CA LEU A 68 33.25 -17.45 -2.75
C LEU A 68 32.46 -16.24 -3.32
N PRO A 69 31.89 -16.28 -4.54
CA PRO A 69 31.01 -15.22 -5.02
C PRO A 69 29.80 -14.94 -4.12
N CYS A 70 29.22 -15.97 -3.49
CA CYS A 70 28.17 -15.76 -2.49
C CYS A 70 28.70 -14.94 -1.31
N GLN A 71 29.83 -15.33 -0.71
CA GLN A 71 30.45 -14.58 0.38
C GLN A 71 30.83 -13.15 -0.01
N GLU A 72 31.39 -12.96 -1.20
CA GLU A 72 31.74 -11.64 -1.74
C GLU A 72 30.50 -10.74 -1.89
N ALA A 73 29.38 -11.30 -2.35
CA ALA A 73 28.12 -10.56 -2.47
C ALA A 73 27.57 -10.11 -1.10
N GLU A 74 27.84 -10.87 -0.03
CA GLU A 74 27.44 -10.54 1.35
C GLU A 74 28.41 -9.62 2.09
N MET A 75 29.61 -9.36 1.55
CA MET A 75 30.61 -8.51 2.20
C MET A 75 30.09 -7.15 2.70
N PRO A 76 29.16 -6.46 2.00
CA PRO A 76 28.57 -5.24 2.53
C PRO A 76 27.89 -5.42 3.90
N PHE A 77 27.22 -6.56 4.13
CA PHE A 77 26.53 -6.87 5.39
C PHE A 77 27.47 -7.39 6.48
N LEU A 78 28.60 -8.00 6.11
CA LEU A 78 29.57 -8.58 7.05
C LEU A 78 30.45 -7.53 7.77
N LYS A 79 30.36 -6.24 7.39
CA LYS A 79 31.11 -5.14 8.04
C LYS A 79 30.48 -4.65 9.35
N GLY A 80 29.45 -5.33 9.86
CA GLY A 80 28.75 -4.95 11.09
C GLY A 80 27.71 -3.84 10.92
N LEU A 81 27.50 -3.36 9.69
CA LEU A 81 26.39 -2.48 9.34
C LEU A 81 25.25 -3.33 8.78
N GLU A 82 24.39 -3.83 9.67
CA GLU A 82 23.23 -4.64 9.25
C GLU A 82 22.21 -3.83 8.44
N ILE A 83 22.19 -2.50 8.64
CA ILE A 83 21.36 -1.56 7.89
C ILE A 83 22.27 -0.71 7.02
N LEU A 84 22.38 -1.11 5.75
CA LEU A 84 23.04 -0.33 4.71
C LEU A 84 22.12 0.77 4.18
N PRO A 85 22.67 1.84 3.57
CA PRO A 85 21.90 2.76 2.76
C PRO A 85 21.02 2.02 1.74
N ALA A 86 19.84 2.57 1.43
CA ALA A 86 18.83 1.85 0.63
C ALA A 86 19.35 1.40 -0.75
N ASP A 87 20.18 2.20 -1.41
CA ASP A 87 20.79 1.89 -2.71
C ASP A 87 21.88 0.81 -2.59
N GLU A 88 22.73 0.89 -1.58
CA GLU A 88 23.74 -0.12 -1.28
C GLU A 88 23.11 -1.46 -0.89
N SER A 89 22.12 -1.43 -0.01
CA SER A 89 21.36 -2.61 0.41
C SER A 89 20.70 -3.29 -0.78
N SER A 90 20.01 -2.53 -1.64
CA SER A 90 19.33 -3.07 -2.82
C SER A 90 20.30 -3.73 -3.80
N ARG A 91 21.46 -3.11 -4.05
CA ARG A 91 22.51 -3.70 -4.91
C ARG A 91 23.09 -4.97 -4.31
N ALA A 92 23.43 -4.96 -3.02
CA ALA A 92 24.00 -6.11 -2.34
C ALA A 92 23.02 -7.30 -2.32
N ILE A 93 21.74 -7.07 -2.01
CA ILE A 93 20.69 -8.09 -2.08
C ILE A 93 20.58 -8.67 -3.50
N ALA A 94 20.58 -7.83 -4.53
CA ALA A 94 20.48 -8.28 -5.92
C ALA A 94 21.67 -9.16 -6.32
N HIS A 95 22.89 -8.79 -5.91
CA HIS A 95 24.09 -9.60 -6.15
C HIS A 95 24.03 -10.94 -5.40
N SER A 96 23.58 -10.94 -4.13
CA SER A 96 23.40 -12.16 -3.36
C SER A 96 22.36 -13.09 -4.00
N GLU A 97 21.21 -12.57 -4.43
CA GLU A 97 20.19 -13.35 -5.11
C GLU A 97 20.71 -13.97 -6.42
N ASP A 98 21.51 -13.25 -7.21
CA ASP A 98 22.12 -13.77 -8.43
C ASP A 98 23.16 -14.87 -8.15
N ALA A 99 24.05 -14.65 -7.17
CA ALA A 99 25.03 -15.65 -6.74
C ALA A 99 24.34 -16.93 -6.24
N ALA A 100 23.30 -16.80 -5.41
CA ALA A 100 22.51 -17.93 -4.94
C ALA A 100 21.86 -18.72 -6.07
N LYS A 101 21.30 -18.04 -7.08
CA LYS A 101 20.68 -18.71 -8.25
C LYS A 101 21.70 -19.52 -9.05
N LYS A 102 22.90 -18.97 -9.27
CA LYS A 102 24.00 -19.67 -9.97
C LYS A 102 24.43 -20.92 -9.18
N MET A 103 24.63 -20.78 -7.88
CA MET A 103 25.01 -21.89 -7.01
C MET A 103 23.91 -22.96 -6.94
N GLU A 104 22.63 -22.58 -6.85
CA GLU A 104 21.49 -23.50 -6.84
C GLU A 104 21.40 -24.33 -8.13
N ALA A 105 21.63 -23.71 -9.28
CA ALA A 105 21.70 -24.41 -10.56
C ALA A 105 22.83 -25.45 -10.58
N ALA A 106 24.03 -25.07 -10.12
CA ALA A 106 25.18 -25.97 -10.04
C ALA A 106 24.92 -27.14 -9.06
N VAL A 107 24.34 -26.85 -7.89
CA VAL A 107 23.96 -27.87 -6.89
C VAL A 107 23.01 -28.89 -7.50
N ASN A 108 21.98 -28.44 -8.23
CA ASN A 108 21.02 -29.33 -8.87
C ASN A 108 21.66 -30.20 -9.96
N GLN A 109 22.57 -29.63 -10.77
CA GLN A 109 23.31 -30.39 -11.78
C GLN A 109 24.21 -31.48 -11.16
N ALA A 110 24.99 -31.12 -10.13
CA ALA A 110 25.86 -32.05 -9.42
C ALA A 110 25.04 -33.17 -8.76
N ARG A 111 23.96 -32.82 -8.06
CA ARG A 111 23.07 -33.77 -7.39
C ARG A 111 22.45 -34.77 -8.36
N ASN A 112 21.94 -34.28 -9.49
CA ASN A 112 21.33 -35.14 -10.51
C ASN A 112 22.37 -36.07 -11.15
N TYR A 113 23.59 -35.58 -11.39
CA TYR A 113 24.67 -36.39 -11.93
C TYR A 113 25.07 -37.51 -10.96
N ILE A 114 25.38 -37.18 -9.70
CA ILE A 114 25.74 -38.16 -8.66
C ILE A 114 24.62 -39.20 -8.50
N LYS A 115 23.36 -38.77 -8.39
CA LYS A 115 22.21 -39.68 -8.27
C LYS A 115 22.13 -40.69 -9.42
N THR A 116 22.28 -40.22 -10.67
CA THR A 116 22.27 -41.09 -11.85
C THR A 116 23.44 -42.07 -11.83
N LYS A 117 24.64 -41.59 -11.51
CA LYS A 117 25.85 -42.42 -11.49
C LYS A 117 25.85 -43.45 -10.36
N SER A 118 25.36 -43.11 -9.17
CA SER A 118 25.16 -44.05 -8.08
C SER A 118 24.19 -45.20 -8.45
N ALA A 119 23.24 -44.98 -9.37
CA ALA A 119 22.40 -46.05 -9.89
C ALA A 119 23.11 -46.93 -10.93
N GLU A 120 23.98 -46.35 -11.77
CA GLU A 120 24.77 -47.08 -12.76
C GLU A 120 25.82 -48.00 -12.12
N VAL A 121 26.46 -47.55 -11.03
CA VAL A 121 27.51 -48.29 -10.31
C VAL A 121 27.07 -49.67 -9.83
N LYS A 122 25.77 -49.86 -9.57
CA LYS A 122 25.17 -51.15 -9.17
C LYS A 122 25.30 -52.25 -10.22
N LYS A 123 25.64 -51.92 -11.47
CA LYS A 123 25.80 -52.86 -12.59
C LYS A 123 27.24 -53.34 -12.79
N LEU A 124 28.20 -52.76 -12.06
CA LEU A 124 29.62 -53.09 -12.17
C LEU A 124 29.97 -54.36 -11.39
N GLU A 125 31.18 -54.89 -11.62
CA GLU A 125 31.76 -55.93 -10.75
C GLU A 125 31.81 -55.44 -9.29
N LYS A 126 31.65 -56.35 -8.32
CA LYS A 126 31.39 -56.04 -6.91
C LYS A 126 32.51 -55.20 -6.26
N GLU A 127 33.76 -55.53 -6.53
CA GLU A 127 34.91 -54.82 -5.97
C GLU A 127 35.01 -53.40 -6.55
N VAL A 128 34.83 -53.27 -7.87
CA VAL A 128 34.79 -51.97 -8.55
C VAL A 128 33.61 -51.14 -8.06
N ALA A 129 32.43 -51.74 -7.92
CA ALA A 129 31.22 -51.08 -7.47
C ALA A 129 31.38 -50.50 -6.05
N ALA A 130 32.02 -51.25 -5.15
CA ALA A 130 32.24 -50.82 -3.77
C ALA A 130 33.12 -49.55 -3.71
N SER A 131 34.28 -49.59 -4.38
CA SER A 131 35.22 -48.45 -4.41
C SER A 131 34.59 -47.19 -5.03
N VAL A 132 33.88 -47.32 -6.16
CA VAL A 132 33.23 -46.16 -6.80
C VAL A 132 32.07 -45.62 -5.97
N THR A 133 31.34 -46.50 -5.26
CA THR A 133 30.27 -46.08 -4.35
C THR A 133 30.82 -45.24 -3.20
N GLU A 134 31.96 -45.62 -2.64
CA GLU A 134 32.62 -44.86 -1.57
C GLU A 134 32.98 -43.44 -2.01
N GLU A 135 33.63 -43.29 -3.17
CA GLU A 135 34.00 -41.97 -3.69
C GLU A 135 32.77 -41.11 -4.07
N LEU A 136 31.75 -41.69 -4.73
CA LEU A 136 30.50 -40.97 -5.02
C LEU A 136 29.79 -40.53 -3.73
N THR A 137 29.88 -41.33 -2.65
CA THR A 137 29.32 -40.96 -1.34
C THR A 137 30.11 -39.80 -0.73
N ALA A 138 31.44 -39.77 -0.86
CA ALA A 138 32.26 -38.64 -0.43
C ALA A 138 31.90 -37.33 -1.16
N HIS A 139 31.72 -37.39 -2.49
CA HIS A 139 31.24 -36.26 -3.28
C HIS A 139 29.83 -35.80 -2.90
N GLN A 140 28.92 -36.76 -2.64
CA GLN A 140 27.56 -36.46 -2.17
C GLN A 140 27.58 -35.69 -0.84
N THR A 141 28.39 -36.12 0.13
CA THR A 141 28.53 -35.44 1.42
C THR A 141 29.05 -34.01 1.27
N ARG A 142 30.07 -33.80 0.43
CA ARG A 142 30.59 -32.45 0.11
C ARG A 142 29.52 -31.55 -0.49
N LEU A 143 28.77 -32.08 -1.47
CA LEU A 143 27.67 -31.38 -2.11
C LEU A 143 26.55 -31.01 -1.13
N GLU A 144 26.21 -31.90 -0.20
CA GLU A 144 25.22 -31.64 0.85
C GLU A 144 25.67 -30.51 1.79
N GLY A 145 26.94 -30.50 2.19
CA GLY A 145 27.52 -29.40 2.97
C GLY A 145 27.44 -28.05 2.25
N ALA A 146 27.77 -28.00 0.95
CA ALA A 146 27.63 -26.79 0.15
C ALA A 146 26.15 -26.38 -0.03
N SER A 147 25.25 -27.35 -0.23
CA SER A 147 23.80 -27.11 -0.33
C SER A 147 23.21 -26.55 0.97
N GLN A 148 23.71 -26.98 2.13
CA GLN A 148 23.28 -26.44 3.43
C GLN A 148 23.72 -24.98 3.59
N LYS A 149 24.99 -24.67 3.24
CA LYS A 149 25.49 -23.28 3.24
C LYS A 149 24.67 -22.37 2.33
N LEU A 150 24.33 -22.83 1.12
CA LEU A 150 23.44 -22.11 0.20
C LEU A 150 22.04 -21.86 0.80
N SER A 151 21.48 -22.83 1.51
CA SER A 151 20.17 -22.68 2.17
C SER A 151 20.21 -21.58 3.22
N THR A 152 21.24 -21.57 4.08
CA THR A 152 21.47 -20.52 5.08
C THR A 152 21.64 -19.16 4.41
N PHE A 153 22.49 -19.07 3.39
CA PHE A 153 22.73 -17.84 2.62
C PHE A 153 21.44 -17.27 2.01
N LYS A 154 20.60 -18.11 1.39
CA LYS A 154 19.30 -17.68 0.82
C LYS A 154 18.35 -17.18 1.91
N LYS A 155 18.34 -17.83 3.08
CA LYS A 155 17.51 -17.41 4.21
C LYS A 155 17.95 -16.04 4.71
N GLU A 156 19.24 -15.85 5.00
CA GLU A 156 19.77 -14.58 5.49
C GLU A 156 19.57 -13.44 4.46
N THR A 157 19.78 -13.72 3.18
CA THR A 157 19.50 -12.75 2.10
C THR A 157 18.03 -12.33 2.08
N ALA A 158 17.10 -13.28 2.27
CA ALA A 158 15.67 -12.99 2.33
C ALA A 158 15.29 -12.17 3.58
N GLU A 159 15.90 -12.48 4.74
CA GLU A 159 15.71 -11.71 5.98
C GLU A 159 16.24 -10.27 5.83
N ARG A 160 17.42 -10.07 5.24
CA ARG A 160 17.97 -8.73 4.96
C ARG A 160 17.09 -7.94 4.01
N LYS A 161 16.58 -8.59 2.95
CA LYS A 161 15.62 -7.99 2.02
C LYS A 161 14.33 -7.55 2.72
N MET A 162 13.80 -8.39 3.59
CA MET A 162 12.64 -8.04 4.41
C MET A 162 12.93 -6.81 5.28
N SER A 163 14.05 -6.81 6.00
CA SER A 163 14.44 -5.71 6.88
C SER A 163 14.60 -4.39 6.11
N ALA A 164 15.23 -4.42 4.94
CA ALA A 164 15.37 -3.25 4.08
C ALA A 164 14.00 -2.68 3.64
N PHE A 165 13.08 -3.55 3.23
CA PHE A 165 11.73 -3.13 2.83
C PHE A 165 10.91 -2.60 4.00
N LEU A 166 11.01 -3.22 5.17
CA LEU A 166 10.32 -2.73 6.36
C LEU A 166 10.86 -1.37 6.80
N ALA A 167 12.17 -1.14 6.73
CA ALA A 167 12.77 0.15 7.06
C ALA A 167 12.22 1.27 6.16
N GLU A 168 12.23 1.06 4.83
CA GLU A 168 11.70 2.03 3.84
C GLU A 168 10.22 2.37 4.11
N VAL A 169 9.38 1.36 4.33
CA VAL A 169 7.94 1.58 4.56
C VAL A 169 7.68 2.21 5.92
N VAL A 170 8.44 1.83 6.97
CA VAL A 170 8.32 2.43 8.31
C VAL A 170 8.67 3.91 8.29
N GLU A 171 9.74 4.31 7.60
CA GLU A 171 10.10 5.72 7.43
C GLU A 171 8.99 6.50 6.71
N GLY A 172 8.45 5.93 5.62
CA GLY A 172 7.31 6.50 4.91
C GLY A 172 6.07 6.67 5.81
N ILE A 173 5.74 5.65 6.61
CA ILE A 173 4.62 5.71 7.56
C ILE A 173 4.86 6.80 8.61
N SER A 174 6.05 6.89 9.19
CA SER A 174 6.38 7.92 10.19
C SER A 174 6.25 9.34 9.60
N SER A 175 6.72 9.56 8.37
CA SER A 175 6.54 10.82 7.64
C SER A 175 5.06 11.14 7.38
N MET A 176 4.27 10.13 6.99
CA MET A 176 2.82 10.24 6.80
C MET A 176 2.11 10.59 8.12
N GLU A 177 2.43 9.91 9.21
CA GLU A 177 1.85 10.16 10.55
C GLU A 177 2.14 11.59 11.02
N THR A 178 3.36 12.12 10.81
CA THR A 178 3.68 13.52 11.12
C THR A 178 2.82 14.51 10.34
N LYS A 179 2.55 14.25 9.06
CA LYS A 179 1.67 15.11 8.24
C LYS A 179 0.22 15.03 8.68
N VAL A 180 -0.27 13.85 9.07
CA VAL A 180 -1.61 13.67 9.64
C VAL A 180 -1.74 14.40 10.98
N GLU A 181 -0.71 14.35 11.83
CA GLU A 181 -0.68 15.10 13.08
C GLU A 181 -0.67 16.63 12.84
N ALA A 182 0.07 17.10 11.84
CA ALA A 182 0.07 18.51 11.45
C ALA A 182 -1.32 18.99 11.00
N LEU A 183 -2.04 18.18 10.21
CA LEU A 183 -3.43 18.43 9.84
C LEU A 183 -4.34 18.48 11.07
N ALA A 184 -4.22 17.52 11.98
CA ALA A 184 -5.01 17.49 13.22
C ALA A 184 -4.77 18.73 14.08
N LYS A 185 -3.50 19.17 14.23
CA LYS A 185 -3.14 20.41 14.94
C LYS A 185 -3.72 21.65 14.27
N ALA A 186 -3.65 21.74 12.94
CA ALA A 186 -4.24 22.86 12.19
C ALA A 186 -5.76 22.92 12.37
N ALA A 187 -6.42 21.76 12.45
CA ALA A 187 -7.87 21.65 12.60
C ALA A 187 -8.36 21.72 14.05
N ASN A 188 -7.47 21.86 15.03
CA ASN A 188 -7.82 21.79 16.45
C ASN A 188 -8.87 22.83 16.84
N ILE A 189 -8.84 24.01 16.20
CA ILE A 189 -9.82 25.07 16.43
C ILE A 189 -11.26 24.60 16.19
N PHE A 190 -11.49 23.73 15.20
CA PHE A 190 -12.82 23.20 14.86
C PHE A 190 -13.36 22.16 15.84
N SER A 191 -12.55 21.73 16.80
CA SER A 191 -12.95 20.81 17.87
C SER A 191 -13.12 21.51 19.22
N ALA A 192 -12.90 22.83 19.28
CA ALA A 192 -13.05 23.60 20.51
C ALA A 192 -14.52 23.72 20.93
N ALA A 193 -14.79 23.61 22.23
CA ALA A 193 -16.14 23.85 22.77
C ALA A 193 -16.60 25.32 22.57
N THR A 194 -15.65 26.24 22.46
CA THR A 194 -15.86 27.69 22.26
C THR A 194 -15.80 28.09 20.79
N LEU A 195 -16.01 27.15 19.86
CA LEU A 195 -15.94 27.40 18.41
C LEU A 195 -16.84 28.57 17.95
N ASP A 196 -17.96 28.78 18.64
CA ASP A 196 -18.91 29.87 18.36
C ASP A 196 -18.40 31.25 18.76
N GLU A 197 -17.41 31.34 19.66
CA GLU A 197 -16.80 32.59 20.10
C GLU A 197 -15.63 33.02 19.20
N VAL A 198 -15.11 32.10 18.37
CA VAL A 198 -13.99 32.38 17.46
C VAL A 198 -14.44 33.33 16.33
N SER A 199 -13.57 34.29 15.98
CA SER A 199 -13.84 35.23 14.89
C SER A 199 -13.99 34.54 13.53
N VAL A 200 -14.68 35.18 12.59
CA VAL A 200 -14.85 34.65 11.23
C VAL A 200 -13.51 34.60 10.50
N GLU A 201 -12.65 35.59 10.75
CA GLU A 201 -11.32 35.75 10.18
C GLU A 201 -10.40 34.62 10.62
N ASP A 202 -10.37 34.30 11.92
CA ASP A 202 -9.55 33.21 12.46
C ASP A 202 -10.01 31.84 11.93
N LEU A 203 -11.32 31.63 11.82
CA LEU A 203 -11.87 30.40 11.26
C LEU A 203 -11.51 30.25 9.77
N LYS A 204 -11.58 31.32 8.97
CA LYS A 204 -11.16 31.32 7.56
C LYS A 204 -9.67 31.00 7.43
N ALA A 205 -8.83 31.65 8.22
CA ALA A 205 -7.39 31.38 8.24
C ALA A 205 -7.06 29.92 8.61
N ALA A 206 -7.80 29.35 9.57
CA ALA A 206 -7.66 27.96 9.93
C ALA A 206 -8.11 27.00 8.82
N ILE A 207 -9.22 27.28 8.12
CA ILE A 207 -9.69 26.48 6.97
C ILE A 207 -8.61 26.44 5.88
N GLU A 208 -8.02 27.58 5.54
CA GLU A 208 -6.95 27.67 4.53
C GLU A 208 -5.73 26.85 4.92
N LYS A 209 -5.26 26.99 6.17
CA LYS A 209 -4.14 26.21 6.71
C LYS A 209 -4.43 24.70 6.69
N CYS A 210 -5.65 24.31 7.04
CA CYS A 210 -6.11 22.92 6.96
C CYS A 210 -6.09 22.38 5.53
N GLY A 211 -6.50 23.17 4.53
CA GLY A 211 -6.49 22.74 3.13
C GLY A 211 -5.11 22.32 2.63
N GLY A 212 -4.07 23.09 2.98
CA GLY A 212 -2.68 22.73 2.69
C GLY A 212 -2.24 21.43 3.37
N ALA A 213 -2.42 21.35 4.69
CA ALA A 213 -2.05 20.17 5.47
C ALA A 213 -2.82 18.90 5.04
N GLU A 214 -4.09 19.04 4.65
CA GLU A 214 -4.94 17.94 4.18
C GLU A 214 -4.41 17.34 2.89
N LYS A 215 -4.00 18.19 1.94
CA LYS A 215 -3.40 17.76 0.69
C LYS A 215 -2.12 16.97 0.94
N ASP A 216 -1.24 17.49 1.79
CA ASP A 216 0.05 16.85 2.10
C ASP A 216 -0.14 15.49 2.80
N ALA A 217 -1.05 15.41 3.79
CA ALA A 217 -1.40 14.17 4.46
C ALA A 217 -2.03 13.14 3.51
N SER A 218 -2.92 13.59 2.61
CA SER A 218 -3.59 12.71 1.64
C SER A 218 -2.60 12.13 0.62
N VAL A 219 -1.66 12.94 0.12
CA VAL A 219 -0.59 12.48 -0.78
C VAL A 219 0.29 11.44 -0.08
N ALA A 220 0.76 11.74 1.14
CA ALA A 220 1.61 10.82 1.90
C ALA A 220 0.92 9.48 2.20
N LEU A 221 -0.38 9.48 2.51
CA LEU A 221 -1.17 8.25 2.67
C LEU A 221 -1.21 7.40 1.40
N LEU A 222 -1.36 8.03 0.23
CA LEU A 222 -1.39 7.31 -1.05
C LEU A 222 -0.02 6.73 -1.40
N ASP A 223 1.05 7.48 -1.18
CA ASP A 223 2.41 7.03 -1.49
C ASP A 223 2.82 5.84 -0.61
N VAL A 224 2.56 5.92 0.70
CA VAL A 224 2.83 4.81 1.63
C VAL A 224 2.02 3.56 1.28
N ARG A 225 0.77 3.70 0.85
CA ARG A 225 -0.04 2.55 0.38
C ARG A 225 0.55 1.88 -0.84
N LYS A 226 0.97 2.68 -1.83
CA LYS A 226 1.60 2.17 -3.05
C LYS A 226 2.92 1.46 -2.72
N ALA A 227 3.74 2.04 -1.85
CA ALA A 227 4.97 1.44 -1.38
C ALA A 227 4.71 0.10 -0.68
N LEU A 228 3.82 0.07 0.32
CA LEU A 228 3.45 -1.15 1.04
C LEU A 228 2.92 -2.24 0.09
N ALA A 229 2.01 -1.90 -0.83
CA ALA A 229 1.44 -2.85 -1.78
C ALA A 229 2.50 -3.40 -2.76
N THR A 230 3.51 -2.60 -3.12
CA THR A 230 4.62 -3.06 -3.97
C THR A 230 5.50 -4.05 -3.22
N LYS A 231 5.91 -3.72 -1.99
CA LYS A 231 6.75 -4.60 -1.17
C LYS A 231 6.04 -5.91 -0.76
N GLN A 232 4.72 -5.87 -0.53
CA GLN A 232 3.91 -7.06 -0.28
C GLN A 232 3.90 -8.05 -1.46
N LYS A 233 4.04 -7.57 -2.70
CA LYS A 233 4.13 -8.45 -3.89
C LYS A 233 5.51 -9.07 -4.05
N GLU A 234 6.55 -8.32 -3.67
CA GLU A 234 7.95 -8.73 -3.80
C GLU A 234 8.38 -9.71 -2.71
N THR A 235 7.71 -9.70 -1.55
CA THR A 235 8.06 -10.55 -0.42
C THR A 235 6.92 -11.48 -0.03
N LYS A 236 7.22 -12.76 0.10
CA LYS A 236 6.27 -13.82 0.45
C LYS A 236 6.68 -14.49 1.76
N GLY A 237 5.70 -14.99 2.52
CA GLY A 237 5.92 -15.72 3.77
C GLY A 237 4.96 -15.28 4.87
N ALA A 238 4.82 -16.11 5.91
CA ALA A 238 3.95 -15.81 7.04
C ALA A 238 4.46 -14.59 7.84
N ASP A 239 5.78 -14.52 8.09
CA ASP A 239 6.40 -13.42 8.82
C ASP A 239 6.24 -12.09 8.08
N ALA A 240 6.37 -12.12 6.75
CA ALA A 240 6.09 -11.00 5.86
C ALA A 240 4.67 -10.48 6.01
N ALA A 241 3.69 -11.39 5.90
CA ALA A 241 2.29 -11.04 6.00
C ALA A 241 1.95 -10.42 7.35
N GLN A 242 2.52 -10.94 8.44
CA GLN A 242 2.32 -10.40 9.79
C GLN A 242 2.92 -9.00 9.92
N ALA A 243 4.15 -8.79 9.47
CA ALA A 243 4.81 -7.49 9.55
C ALA A 243 4.05 -6.42 8.74
N PHE A 244 3.69 -6.73 7.49
CA PHE A 244 2.92 -5.82 6.65
C PHE A 244 1.49 -5.58 7.18
N GLY A 245 0.88 -6.56 7.83
CA GLY A 245 -0.42 -6.39 8.49
C GLY A 245 -0.40 -5.31 9.57
N LYS A 246 0.66 -5.26 10.39
CA LYS A 246 0.84 -4.20 11.40
C LYS A 246 0.99 -2.82 10.77
N LEU A 247 1.74 -2.72 9.68
CA LEU A 247 1.92 -1.46 8.94
C LEU A 247 0.63 -1.00 8.27
N GLN A 248 -0.15 -1.92 7.69
CA GLN A 248 -1.47 -1.63 7.11
C GLN A 248 -2.44 -1.06 8.17
N SER A 249 -2.42 -1.59 9.40
CA SER A 249 -3.25 -1.07 10.49
C SER A 249 -2.92 0.39 10.84
N ARG A 250 -1.63 0.77 10.87
CA ARG A 250 -1.20 2.17 11.09
C ARG A 250 -1.71 3.10 9.99
N ILE A 251 -1.58 2.68 8.73
CA ILE A 251 -2.09 3.42 7.57
C ILE A 251 -3.61 3.63 7.67
N ASN A 252 -4.35 2.60 8.11
CA ASN A 252 -5.80 2.68 8.26
C ASN A 252 -6.20 3.62 9.40
N ALA A 253 -5.49 3.59 10.53
CA ALA A 253 -5.71 4.50 11.64
C ALA A 253 -5.50 5.96 11.21
N ALA A 254 -4.38 6.24 10.54
CA ALA A 254 -4.08 7.57 10.02
C ALA A 254 -5.12 8.05 8.98
N GLN A 255 -5.63 7.16 8.11
CA GLN A 255 -6.73 7.50 7.22
C GLN A 255 -8.02 7.85 7.98
N ALA A 256 -8.33 7.13 9.05
CA ALA A 256 -9.50 7.42 9.89
C ALA A 256 -9.38 8.80 10.55
N ASP A 257 -8.19 9.16 11.02
CA ASP A 257 -7.90 10.47 11.61
C ASP A 257 -8.03 11.61 10.59
N VAL A 258 -7.53 11.42 9.37
CA VAL A 258 -7.76 12.37 8.27
C VAL A 258 -9.25 12.52 8.00
N ALA A 259 -10.01 11.42 7.91
CA ALA A 259 -11.45 11.47 7.66
C ALA A 259 -12.23 12.18 8.79
N LYS A 260 -11.85 11.94 10.06
CA LYS A 260 -12.41 12.64 11.21
C LYS A 260 -12.11 14.14 11.15
N THR A 261 -10.88 14.50 10.80
CA THR A 261 -10.44 15.89 10.72
C THR A 261 -11.15 16.65 9.59
N LYS A 262 -11.32 16.03 8.42
CA LYS A 262 -12.10 16.60 7.31
C LYS A 262 -13.55 16.90 7.71
N LYS A 263 -14.18 16.03 8.51
CA LYS A 263 -15.53 16.30 9.03
C LYS A 263 -15.57 17.53 9.94
N ALA A 264 -14.58 17.70 10.81
CA ALA A 264 -14.48 18.88 11.68
C ALA A 264 -14.29 20.17 10.86
N ILE A 265 -13.38 20.15 9.87
CA ILE A 265 -13.17 21.29 8.96
C ILE A 265 -14.46 21.65 8.22
N SER A 266 -15.18 20.67 7.66
CA SER A 266 -16.45 20.92 6.95
C SER A 266 -17.53 21.52 7.86
N SER A 267 -17.59 21.12 9.13
CA SER A 267 -18.45 21.76 10.13
C SER A 267 -18.03 23.22 10.39
N GLY A 268 -16.72 23.48 10.48
CA GLY A 268 -16.16 24.83 10.58
C GLY A 268 -16.51 25.72 9.39
N GLU A 269 -16.42 25.21 8.16
CA GLU A 269 -16.82 25.92 6.95
C GLU A 269 -18.31 26.32 6.97
N ARG A 270 -19.19 25.43 7.46
CA ARG A 270 -20.62 25.73 7.60
C ARG A 270 -20.86 26.83 8.64
N LEU A 271 -20.13 26.79 9.75
CA LEU A 271 -20.21 27.83 10.78
C LEU A 271 -19.76 29.18 10.23
N VAL A 272 -18.64 29.24 9.51
CA VAL A 272 -18.15 30.46 8.84
C VAL A 272 -19.20 31.03 7.90
N LYS A 273 -19.77 30.19 7.01
CA LYS A 273 -20.83 30.62 6.09
C LYS A 273 -22.04 31.15 6.86
N GLY A 274 -22.44 30.50 7.94
CA GLY A 274 -23.57 30.93 8.76
C GLY A 274 -23.33 32.26 9.48
N LYS A 275 -22.12 32.46 10.04
CA LYS A 275 -21.74 33.73 10.69
C LYS A 275 -21.71 34.89 9.70
N VAL A 276 -21.17 34.67 8.49
CA VAL A 276 -21.15 35.68 7.42
C VAL A 276 -22.57 36.08 7.03
N VAL A 277 -23.44 35.11 6.76
CA VAL A 277 -24.86 35.37 6.43
C VAL A 277 -25.56 36.11 7.57
N LEU A 278 -25.32 35.72 8.83
CA LEU A 278 -25.93 36.36 9.99
C LEU A 278 -25.59 37.87 10.03
N VAL A 279 -24.31 38.23 9.89
CA VAL A 279 -23.86 39.63 9.95
C VAL A 279 -24.35 40.43 8.75
N GLU A 280 -24.24 39.88 7.53
CA GLU A 280 -24.66 40.57 6.30
C GLU A 280 -26.17 40.80 6.25
N GLU A 281 -26.96 39.80 6.63
CA GLU A 281 -28.42 39.90 6.58
C GLU A 281 -28.99 40.70 7.76
N GLU A 282 -28.35 40.69 8.93
CA GLU A 282 -28.75 41.55 10.05
C GLU A 282 -28.71 43.04 9.66
N ALA A 283 -27.64 43.47 8.96
CA ALA A 283 -27.53 44.85 8.49
C ALA A 283 -28.62 45.22 7.47
N LYS A 284 -28.86 44.36 6.47
CA LYS A 284 -29.91 44.57 5.45
C LYS A 284 -31.31 44.59 6.04
N ILE A 285 -31.59 43.68 6.99
CA ILE A 285 -32.88 43.59 7.67
C ILE A 285 -33.10 44.83 8.53
N ALA A 286 -32.09 45.31 9.27
CA ALA A 286 -32.20 46.51 10.08
C ALA A 286 -32.52 47.75 9.23
N GLU A 287 -31.83 47.95 8.10
CA GLU A 287 -32.09 49.07 7.18
C GLU A 287 -33.52 49.00 6.61
N ALA A 288 -33.96 47.80 6.19
CA ALA A 288 -35.32 47.60 5.67
C ALA A 288 -36.39 47.78 6.77
N GLU A 289 -36.13 47.32 7.99
CA GLU A 289 -36.99 47.54 9.17
C GLU A 289 -37.14 49.03 9.48
N ASP A 290 -36.06 49.81 9.40
CA ASP A 290 -36.10 51.25 9.67
C ASP A 290 -36.87 52.00 8.58
N ALA A 291 -36.73 51.61 7.31
CA ALA A 291 -37.56 52.13 6.22
C ALA A 291 -39.06 51.83 6.43
N VAL A 292 -39.39 50.59 6.85
CA VAL A 292 -40.78 50.19 7.16
C VAL A 292 -41.33 50.97 8.37
N LYS A 293 -40.55 51.13 9.44
CA LYS A 293 -40.96 51.92 10.63
C LYS A 293 -41.14 53.40 10.30
N ALA A 294 -40.25 53.97 9.47
CA ALA A 294 -40.37 55.36 9.03
C ALA A 294 -41.66 55.58 8.24
N ALA A 295 -42.01 54.65 7.35
CA ALA A 295 -43.27 54.66 6.63
C ALA A 295 -44.48 54.49 7.57
N GLU A 296 -44.42 53.54 8.51
CA GLU A 296 -45.50 53.30 9.48
C GLU A 296 -45.82 54.55 10.31
N ARG A 297 -44.80 55.26 10.80
CA ARG A 297 -44.97 56.50 11.57
C ARG A 297 -45.64 57.63 10.79
N LYS A 298 -45.55 57.64 9.46
CA LYS A 298 -46.22 58.65 8.63
C LYS A 298 -47.72 58.40 8.50
N VAL A 299 -48.17 57.15 8.65
CA VAL A 299 -49.55 56.75 8.30
C VAL A 299 -50.37 56.28 9.50
N LYS A 300 -49.73 55.97 10.63
CA LYS A 300 -50.39 55.63 11.88
C LYS A 300 -50.03 56.67 12.93
N PRO A 301 -50.99 57.18 13.71
CA PRO A 301 -50.68 57.99 14.88
C PRO A 301 -49.89 57.11 15.87
N GLY A 302 -48.90 57.70 16.54
CA GLY A 302 -48.17 57.01 17.61
C GLY A 302 -49.13 56.47 18.67
N LYS A 303 -48.74 55.43 19.43
CA LYS A 303 -49.64 54.81 20.43
C LYS A 303 -50.23 55.84 21.42
N GLU A 304 -49.46 56.86 21.77
CA GLU A 304 -49.89 57.94 22.66
C GLU A 304 -50.83 58.94 21.95
N GLU A 305 -50.54 59.27 20.69
CA GLU A 305 -51.38 60.15 19.85
C GLU A 305 -52.75 59.50 19.56
N ALA A 306 -52.74 58.20 19.25
CA ALA A 306 -53.95 57.40 19.09
C ALA A 306 -54.80 57.36 20.37
N ALA A 307 -54.16 57.26 21.54
CA ALA A 307 -54.84 57.27 22.85
C ALA A 307 -55.44 58.65 23.19
N LEU A 308 -54.93 59.72 22.58
CA LEU A 308 -55.45 61.09 22.69
C LEU A 308 -56.48 61.42 21.59
N GLY A 309 -56.84 60.47 20.73
CA GLY A 309 -57.80 60.68 19.64
C GLY A 309 -57.25 61.56 18.51
N ILE A 310 -55.93 61.71 18.40
CA ILE A 310 -55.29 62.41 17.30
C ILE A 310 -55.40 61.52 16.06
N GLU A 311 -56.04 62.03 15.01
CA GLU A 311 -56.20 61.32 13.74
C GLU A 311 -54.84 61.09 13.07
N ALA A 312 -54.76 60.04 12.24
CA ALA A 312 -53.57 59.73 11.47
C ALA A 312 -53.15 60.96 10.64
N ALA A 313 -51.85 61.27 10.65
CA ALA A 313 -51.32 62.26 9.71
C ALA A 313 -51.67 61.82 8.28
N HIS A 314 -52.22 62.73 7.48
CA HIS A 314 -52.39 62.51 6.04
C HIS A 314 -51.08 62.90 5.36
N PRO A 315 -50.25 61.93 4.91
CA PRO A 315 -49.02 62.26 4.20
C PRO A 315 -49.35 63.00 2.90
N SER A 316 -48.47 63.89 2.47
CA SER A 316 -48.61 64.54 1.16
C SER A 316 -48.54 63.52 0.02
N ASP A 317 -49.06 63.87 -1.16
CA ASP A 317 -49.00 63.00 -2.34
C ASP A 317 -47.54 62.63 -2.68
N GLU A 318 -46.59 63.56 -2.52
CA GLU A 318 -45.14 63.33 -2.68
C GLU A 318 -44.59 62.35 -1.62
N ASP A 319 -45.03 62.47 -0.36
CA ASP A 319 -44.68 61.51 0.70
C ASP A 319 -45.21 60.11 0.42
N ILE A 320 -46.42 60.01 -0.15
CA ILE A 320 -47.07 58.75 -0.50
C ILE A 320 -46.30 58.02 -1.62
N GLU A 321 -45.89 58.73 -2.65
CA GLU A 321 -45.07 58.18 -3.75
C GLU A 321 -43.70 57.68 -3.23
N ALA A 322 -42.98 58.55 -2.50
CA ALA A 322 -41.67 58.22 -1.94
C ALA A 322 -41.74 57.02 -0.97
N MET A 323 -42.77 56.98 -0.13
CA MET A 323 -43.01 55.87 0.79
C MET A 323 -43.35 54.57 0.05
N GLY A 324 -44.17 54.64 -1.01
CA GLY A 324 -44.51 53.48 -1.84
C GLY A 324 -43.26 52.83 -2.45
N ALA A 325 -42.37 53.64 -3.00
CA ALA A 325 -41.10 53.17 -3.57
C ALA A 325 -40.18 52.56 -2.49
N ALA A 326 -40.04 53.22 -1.34
CA ALA A 326 -39.23 52.74 -0.23
C ALA A 326 -39.76 51.40 0.34
N LEU A 327 -41.07 51.27 0.52
CA LEU A 327 -41.71 50.04 1.00
C LEU A 327 -41.58 48.89 0.01
N ALA A 328 -41.71 49.15 -1.30
CA ALA A 328 -41.49 48.11 -2.32
C ALA A 328 -40.06 47.57 -2.27
N SER A 329 -39.06 48.46 -2.17
CA SER A 329 -37.65 48.09 -1.99
C SER A 329 -37.42 47.29 -0.71
N ALA A 330 -37.93 47.78 0.44
CA ALA A 330 -37.80 47.11 1.72
C ALA A 330 -38.46 45.71 1.71
N GLN A 331 -39.67 45.57 1.15
CA GLN A 331 -40.33 44.27 1.02
C GLN A 331 -39.54 43.29 0.17
N GLN A 332 -38.91 43.76 -0.91
CA GLN A 332 -38.05 42.93 -1.74
C GLN A 332 -36.82 42.45 -0.96
N THR A 333 -36.12 43.36 -0.28
CA THR A 333 -34.97 43.02 0.57
C THR A 333 -35.35 42.02 1.65
N LEU A 334 -36.41 42.27 2.43
CA LEU A 334 -36.86 41.38 3.50
C LEU A 334 -37.24 39.98 2.99
N LYS A 335 -37.89 39.86 1.82
CA LYS A 335 -38.20 38.56 1.21
C LYS A 335 -36.93 37.80 0.80
N GLN A 336 -35.94 38.50 0.26
CA GLN A 336 -34.66 37.90 -0.13
C GLN A 336 -33.85 37.48 1.10
N SER A 337 -33.74 38.36 2.09
CA SER A 337 -33.07 38.09 3.37
C SER A 337 -33.72 36.93 4.12
N SER A 338 -35.05 36.89 4.22
CA SER A 338 -35.76 35.77 4.84
C SER A 338 -35.41 34.44 4.18
N ARG A 339 -35.37 34.38 2.84
CA ARG A 339 -35.01 33.14 2.11
C ARG A 339 -33.55 32.75 2.34
N ALA A 340 -32.63 33.70 2.33
CA ALA A 340 -31.21 33.44 2.54
C ALA A 340 -30.94 32.90 3.96
N VAL A 341 -31.53 33.54 4.96
CA VAL A 341 -31.43 33.15 6.37
C VAL A 341 -32.08 31.79 6.63
N GLU A 342 -33.28 31.53 6.11
CA GLU A 342 -33.97 30.24 6.26
C GLU A 342 -33.19 29.09 5.59
N ALA A 343 -32.62 29.33 4.40
CA ALA A 343 -31.78 28.36 3.71
C ALA A 343 -30.55 27.98 4.54
N GLN A 344 -29.92 28.96 5.20
CA GLN A 344 -28.76 28.72 6.05
C GLN A 344 -29.13 28.04 7.38
N ALA A 345 -30.29 28.39 7.96
CA ALA A 345 -30.77 27.84 9.24
C ALA A 345 -31.04 26.32 9.19
N ALA A 346 -31.41 25.78 8.02
CA ALA A 346 -31.74 24.35 7.86
C ALA A 346 -30.57 23.41 8.17
N GLY A 347 -29.33 23.84 7.93
CA GLY A 347 -28.11 23.06 8.16
C GLY A 347 -27.13 23.68 9.17
N ALA A 348 -27.54 24.76 9.82
CA ALA A 348 -26.70 25.50 10.77
C ALA A 348 -26.49 24.72 12.08
N PRO A 349 -25.34 24.89 12.74
CA PRO A 349 -25.16 24.44 14.12
C PRO A 349 -26.14 25.14 15.07
N ALA A 350 -26.39 24.52 16.23
CA ALA A 350 -27.39 25.01 17.20
C ALA A 350 -27.16 26.47 17.61
N SER A 351 -25.89 26.88 17.72
CA SER A 351 -25.46 28.25 18.05
C SER A 351 -25.89 29.31 17.05
N LEU A 352 -25.98 28.97 15.77
CA LEU A 352 -26.43 29.88 14.72
C LEU A 352 -27.91 29.73 14.39
N LYS A 353 -28.49 28.58 14.68
CA LYS A 353 -29.87 28.28 14.31
C LYS A 353 -30.86 29.27 14.94
N ALA A 354 -30.74 29.55 16.24
CA ALA A 354 -31.65 30.46 16.93
C ALA A 354 -31.50 31.93 16.45
N PRO A 355 -30.29 32.50 16.34
CA PRO A 355 -30.11 33.84 15.75
C PRO A 355 -30.64 33.97 14.32
N LEU A 356 -30.37 32.97 13.45
CA LEU A 356 -30.90 32.96 12.08
C LEU A 356 -32.44 32.89 12.09
N GLN A 357 -33.04 32.03 12.91
CA GLN A 357 -34.49 31.97 13.04
C GLN A 357 -35.10 33.30 13.51
N GLN A 358 -34.44 33.97 14.46
CA GLN A 358 -34.86 35.30 14.93
C GLN A 358 -34.84 36.35 13.81
N LEU A 359 -33.81 36.34 12.95
CA LEU A 359 -33.77 37.22 11.76
C LEU A 359 -34.89 36.89 10.76
N ALA A 360 -35.22 35.61 10.56
CA ALA A 360 -36.32 35.21 9.68
C ALA A 360 -37.69 35.69 10.22
N GLU A 361 -37.92 35.57 11.53
CA GLU A 361 -39.15 36.06 12.16
C GLU A 361 -39.25 37.59 12.14
N ARG A 362 -38.12 38.30 12.33
CA ARG A 362 -38.01 39.75 12.12
C ARG A 362 -38.41 40.16 10.70
N CYS A 363 -37.94 39.43 9.68
CA CYS A 363 -38.34 39.67 8.30
C CYS A 363 -39.86 39.53 8.12
N LYS A 364 -40.46 38.47 8.66
CA LYS A 364 -41.91 38.22 8.56
C LYS A 364 -42.72 39.32 9.25
N ALA A 365 -42.28 39.76 10.43
CA ALA A 365 -42.93 40.85 11.15
C ALA A 365 -42.87 42.18 10.37
N ALA A 366 -41.69 42.55 9.87
CA ALA A 366 -41.52 43.76 9.07
C ALA A 366 -42.32 43.72 7.75
N LEU A 367 -42.39 42.55 7.10
CA LEU A 367 -43.22 42.35 5.91
C LEU A 367 -44.72 42.54 6.20
N ALA A 368 -45.20 42.09 7.36
CA ALA A 368 -46.58 42.28 7.78
C ALA A 368 -46.90 43.77 8.01
N ILE A 369 -46.01 44.50 8.69
CA ILE A 369 -46.16 45.95 8.91
C ILE A 369 -46.18 46.69 7.56
N ALA A 370 -45.24 46.39 6.66
CA ALA A 370 -45.19 46.98 5.34
C ALA A 370 -46.49 46.75 4.55
N ALA A 371 -47.06 45.54 4.62
CA ALA A 371 -48.33 45.22 3.96
C ALA A 371 -49.49 46.02 4.55
N GLU A 372 -49.52 46.23 5.87
CA GLU A 372 -50.53 47.04 6.55
C GLU A 372 -50.43 48.52 6.15
N VAL A 373 -49.23 49.09 6.11
CA VAL A 373 -49.00 50.48 5.67
C VAL A 373 -49.46 50.69 4.22
N LEU A 374 -49.14 49.73 3.33
CA LEU A 374 -49.62 49.78 1.94
C LEU A 374 -51.15 49.68 1.89
N ALA A 375 -51.78 48.84 2.73
CA ALA A 375 -53.24 48.74 2.77
C ALA A 375 -53.90 50.06 3.23
N LEU A 376 -53.37 50.70 4.27
CA LEU A 376 -53.88 51.98 4.79
C LEU A 376 -53.76 53.13 3.80
N THR A 377 -52.74 53.10 2.94
CA THR A 377 -52.43 54.17 1.99
C THR A 377 -52.93 53.89 0.58
N LYS A 378 -53.71 52.82 0.39
CA LYS A 378 -54.11 52.33 -0.93
C LYS A 378 -54.79 53.43 -1.78
N ASP A 379 -55.81 54.08 -1.23
CA ASP A 379 -56.61 55.07 -1.97
C ASP A 379 -55.79 56.32 -2.33
N GLN A 380 -54.83 56.70 -1.46
CA GLN A 380 -53.90 57.80 -1.74
C GLN A 380 -52.91 57.40 -2.84
N ARG A 381 -52.34 56.19 -2.77
CA ARG A 381 -51.42 55.68 -3.80
C ARG A 381 -52.11 55.56 -5.16
N GLU A 382 -53.36 55.10 -5.22
CA GLU A 382 -54.13 55.03 -6.46
C GLU A 382 -54.39 56.41 -7.08
N ARG A 383 -54.56 57.44 -6.26
CA ARG A 383 -54.72 58.83 -6.72
C ARG A 383 -53.44 59.46 -7.25
N VAL A 384 -52.30 59.15 -6.62
CA VAL A 384 -51.00 59.72 -6.99
C VAL A 384 -50.41 59.01 -8.22
N MET A 385 -50.72 57.72 -8.40
CA MET A 385 -50.15 56.88 -9.46
C MET A 385 -51.06 56.69 -10.69
N GLY A 386 -52.34 57.08 -10.60
CA GLY A 386 -53.32 56.99 -11.69
C GLY A 386 -53.57 58.33 -12.34
#